data_AF-A0A950FJK6-F1
#
_entry.id   AF-A0A950FJK6-F1
#
_cell.length_a   1.000
_cell.length_b   1.000
_cell.length_c   1.000
_cell.angle_alpha   90.00
_cell.angle_beta   90.00
_cell.angle_gamma   90.00
#
_symmetry.space_group_name_H-M   'P 1'
#
loop_
_entity.id
_entity.type
_entity.pdbx_description
1 polymer ?
#
loop_
_entity_poly.entity_id
_entity_poly.type
_entity_poly.pdbx_seq_one_letter_code
_entity_poly.pdbx_strand_id
1 'polypeptide(L)'
;MKRHYDFSKGRRGPVFPMEPGKTRITIRIDNEVLDYFRNKVEKAGGGNYQALINNALREYIQGAHLEGVLRRTVREELRELRPK
;
A
#
# COMPACT_ATOMS: atom_id res chain seq x y z
N MET A 1 30.32 -14.56 -21.78
CA MET A 1 30.46 -13.34 -20.95
C MET A 1 31.64 -12.51 -21.46
N LYS A 2 31.49 -11.19 -21.61
CA LYS A 2 32.61 -10.31 -22.01
C LYS A 2 33.56 -10.08 -20.84
N ARG A 3 34.86 -10.00 -21.12
CA ARG A 3 35.92 -9.84 -20.10
C ARG A 3 35.96 -8.44 -19.46
N HIS A 4 35.52 -7.40 -20.16
CA HIS A 4 35.43 -6.04 -19.64
C HIS A 4 34.21 -5.31 -20.18
N TYR A 5 33.59 -4.51 -19.30
CA TYR A 5 32.54 -3.57 -19.63
C TYR A 5 33.03 -2.16 -19.31
N ASP A 6 32.96 -1.26 -20.28
CA ASP A 6 33.29 0.16 -20.12
C ASP A 6 32.07 0.90 -19.55
N PHE A 7 32.22 1.44 -18.34
CA PHE A 7 31.20 2.19 -17.61
C PHE A 7 31.50 3.69 -17.56
N SER A 8 32.43 4.20 -18.37
CA SER A 8 32.83 5.62 -18.40
C SER A 8 31.66 6.60 -18.62
N LYS A 9 30.57 6.15 -19.26
CA LYS A 9 29.34 6.93 -19.49
C LYS A 9 28.17 6.57 -18.55
N GLY A 10 28.41 5.74 -17.54
CA GLY A 10 27.37 5.30 -16.61
C GLY A 10 26.90 6.44 -15.71
N ARG A 11 25.60 6.75 -15.73
CA ARG A 11 25.00 7.63 -14.73
C ARG A 11 24.61 6.84 -13.49
N ARG A 12 25.00 7.33 -12.31
CA ARG A 12 24.52 6.79 -11.03
C ARG A 12 23.05 7.17 -10.87
N GLY A 13 22.21 6.15 -10.82
CA GLY A 13 20.78 6.30 -10.62
C GLY A 13 20.13 4.94 -10.45
N PRO A 14 18.90 4.87 -9.91
CA PRO A 14 18.15 3.64 -9.88
C PRO A 14 17.98 3.09 -11.31
N VAL A 15 18.18 1.78 -11.49
CA VAL A 15 18.09 1.09 -12.79
C VAL A 15 16.70 1.25 -13.41
N PHE A 16 15.67 1.43 -12.57
CA PHE A 16 14.32 1.74 -12.96
C PHE A 16 13.89 3.08 -12.36
N PRO A 17 13.25 3.97 -13.14
CA PRO A 17 12.64 5.18 -12.59
C PRO A 17 11.56 4.77 -11.58
N MET A 18 11.38 5.58 -10.54
CA MET A 18 10.32 5.36 -9.57
C MET A 18 8.97 5.49 -10.29
N GLU A 19 8.06 4.53 -10.07
CA GLU A 19 6.75 4.60 -10.72
C GLU A 19 6.04 5.92 -10.34
N PRO A 20 5.47 6.64 -11.32
CA PRO A 20 4.77 7.89 -11.06
C PRO A 20 3.63 7.67 -10.05
N GLY A 21 3.47 8.60 -9.12
CA GLY A 21 2.44 8.53 -8.06
C GLY A 21 2.82 7.74 -6.81
N LYS A 22 4.04 7.19 -6.73
CA LYS A 22 4.59 6.62 -5.49
C LYS A 22 5.66 7.56 -4.94
N THR A 23 5.62 7.84 -3.64
CA THR A 23 6.63 8.63 -2.94
C THR A 23 7.42 7.73 -2.01
N ARG A 24 8.76 7.72 -2.13
CA ARG A 24 9.62 7.00 -1.19
C ARG A 24 9.68 7.79 0.11
N ILE A 25 9.22 7.18 1.19
CA ILE A 25 9.26 7.74 2.54
C ILE A 25 10.02 6.79 3.47
N THR A 26 10.64 7.35 4.50
CA THR A 26 11.18 6.56 5.62
C THR A 26 10.14 6.58 6.73
N ILE A 27 9.56 5.43 7.03
CA ILE A 27 8.58 5.25 8.12
C ILE A 27 9.05 4.15 9.05
N ARG A 28 8.76 4.29 10.35
CA ARG A 28 8.93 3.21 11.32
C ARG A 28 7.67 2.35 11.29
N ILE A 29 7.85 1.05 11.14
CA ILE A 29 6.79 0.03 11.18
C ILE A 29 7.24 -1.03 12.18
N ASP A 30 6.32 -1.53 12.99
CA ASP A 30 6.61 -2.59 13.94
C ASP A 30 7.07 -3.86 13.24
N ASN A 31 8.00 -4.57 13.88
CA ASN A 31 8.59 -5.78 13.30
C ASN A 31 7.52 -6.85 13.04
N GLU A 32 6.55 -7.00 13.94
CA GLU A 32 5.45 -7.97 13.79
C GLU A 32 4.64 -7.74 12.51
N VAL A 33 4.39 -6.47 12.18
CA VAL A 33 3.67 -6.10 10.95
C VAL A 33 4.52 -6.42 9.73
N LEU A 34 5.81 -6.06 9.75
CA LEU A 34 6.72 -6.39 8.65
C LEU A 34 6.82 -7.90 8.42
N ASP A 35 6.97 -8.67 9.50
CA ASP A 35 7.13 -10.12 9.44
C ASP A 35 5.84 -10.80 8.96
N TYR A 36 4.67 -10.31 9.37
CA TYR A 36 3.39 -10.78 8.83
C TYR A 36 3.33 -10.63 7.30
N PHE A 37 3.64 -9.44 6.77
CA PHE A 37 3.57 -9.19 5.33
C PHE A 37 4.66 -9.92 4.54
N ARG A 38 5.86 -10.09 5.10
CA ARG A 38 6.91 -10.93 4.50
C ARG A 38 6.47 -12.38 4.38
N ASN A 39 6.01 -12.98 5.49
CA ASN A 39 5.52 -14.35 5.52
C ASN A 39 4.36 -14.57 4.53
N LYS A 40 3.46 -13.58 4.40
CA LYS A 40 2.35 -13.63 3.46
C LYS A 40 2.81 -13.69 2.00
N VAL A 41 3.84 -12.92 1.64
CA VAL A 41 4.44 -12.91 0.30
C VAL A 41 5.24 -14.18 0.02
N GLU A 42 6.02 -14.65 0.99
CA GLU A 42 6.78 -15.88 0.86
C GLU A 42 5.87 -17.08 0.61
N LYS A 43 4.76 -17.19 1.35
CA LYS A 43 3.72 -18.21 1.13
C LYS A 43 3.07 -18.13 -0.25
N ALA A 44 3.01 -16.94 -0.85
CA ALA A 44 2.44 -16.73 -2.18
C ALA A 44 3.43 -17.02 -3.33
N GLY A 45 4.64 -17.50 -3.02
CA GLY A 45 5.67 -17.80 -4.03
C GLY A 45 6.53 -16.60 -4.41
N GLY A 46 6.58 -15.57 -3.56
CA GLY A 46 7.35 -14.34 -3.79
C GLY A 46 6.48 -13.14 -4.12
N GLY A 47 7.11 -11.96 -4.20
CA GLY A 47 6.43 -10.68 -4.43
C GLY A 47 6.98 -9.53 -3.61
N ASN A 48 6.27 -8.40 -3.61
CA ASN A 48 6.67 -7.19 -2.92
C ASN A 48 5.80 -6.94 -1.68
N TYR A 49 6.35 -7.19 -0.49
CA TYR A 49 5.64 -6.95 0.78
C TYR A 49 5.25 -5.48 0.96
N GLN A 50 6.02 -4.54 0.39
CA GLN A 50 5.69 -3.11 0.42
C GLN A 50 4.42 -2.82 -0.39
N ALA A 51 4.18 -3.56 -1.47
CA ALA A 51 2.96 -3.43 -2.26
C ALA A 51 1.74 -3.91 -1.46
N LEU A 52 1.86 -5.02 -0.71
CA LEU A 52 0.79 -5.49 0.17
C LEU A 52 0.48 -4.52 1.30
N ILE A 53 1.52 -3.95 1.93
CA ILE A 53 1.33 -2.92 2.96
C ILE A 53 0.57 -1.73 2.37
N ASN A 54 0.98 -1.23 1.20
CA ASN A 54 0.28 -0.12 0.54
C ASN A 54 -1.18 -0.46 0.19
N ASN A 55 -1.46 -1.68 -0.24
CA ASN A 55 -2.84 -2.11 -0.52
C ASN A 55 -3.67 -2.16 0.76
N ALA A 56 -3.13 -2.69 1.86
CA ALA A 56 -3.82 -2.68 3.15
C ALA A 56 -4.12 -1.26 3.64
N LEU A 57 -3.19 -0.31 3.44
CA LEU A 57 -3.43 1.10 3.75
C LEU A 57 -4.55 1.70 2.88
N ARG A 58 -4.62 1.35 1.59
CA ARG A 58 -5.72 1.78 0.71
C ARG A 58 -7.06 1.21 1.13
N GLU A 59 -7.11 -0.08 1.46
CA GLU A 59 -8.31 -0.75 1.95
C GLU A 59 -8.81 -0.10 3.25
N TYR A 60 -7.91 0.25 4.16
CA TYR A 60 -8.25 0.98 5.38
C TYR A 60 -8.89 2.34 5.09
N ILE A 61 -8.31 3.12 4.16
CA ILE A 61 -8.87 4.42 3.74
C ILE A 61 -10.27 4.24 3.14
N GLN A 62 -10.46 3.24 2.27
CA GLN A 62 -11.75 2.95 1.65
C GLN A 62 -12.81 2.50 2.67
N GLY A 63 -12.42 1.63 3.61
CA GLY A 63 -13.28 1.16 4.69
C GLY A 63 -13.75 2.29 5.60
N ALA A 64 -12.83 3.19 5.99
CA ALA A 64 -13.15 4.36 6.80
C ALA A 64 -14.16 5.29 6.09
N HIS A 65 -14.03 5.45 4.77
CA HIS A 65 -15.00 6.21 3.98
C HIS A 65 -16.38 5.53 3.95
N LEU A 66 -16.42 4.21 3.70
CA LEU A 66 -17.67 3.44 3.65
C LEU A 66 -18.42 3.47 4.99
N GLU A 67 -17.72 3.36 6.12
CA GLU A 67 -18.34 3.44 7.44
C GLU A 67 -19.01 4.81 7.67
N GLY A 68 -18.36 5.89 7.26
CA GLY A 68 -18.93 7.24 7.33
C GLY A 68 -20.22 7.38 6.53
N VAL A 69 -20.22 6.87 5.29
CA VAL A 69 -21.41 6.85 4.43
C VAL A 69 -22.52 6.02 5.05
N LEU A 70 -22.22 4.79 5.49
CA LEU A 70 -23.21 3.89 6.08
C LEU A 70 -23.84 4.48 7.35
N ARG A 71 -23.03 5.06 8.25
CA ARG A 71 -23.54 5.73 9.46
C ARG A 71 -24.46 6.89 9.12
N ARG A 72 -24.17 7.63 8.05
CA ARG A 72 -25.01 8.73 7.59
C ARG A 72 -26.35 8.20 7.07
N THR A 73 -26.32 7.24 6.15
CA THR A 73 -27.54 6.63 5.58
C THR A 73 -28.41 6.01 6.67
N VAL A 74 -27.84 5.22 7.58
CA VAL A 74 -28.60 4.61 8.68
C VAL A 74 -29.25 5.67 9.59
N ARG A 75 -28.58 6.80 9.85
CA ARG A 75 -29.17 7.91 10.62
C ARG A 75 -30.30 8.62 9.87
N GLU A 76 -30.15 8.78 8.56
CA GLU A 76 -31.18 9.39 7.71
C GLU A 76 -32.44 8.49 7.71
N GLU A 77 -32.28 7.19 7.45
CA GLU A 77 -33.38 6.21 7.49
C GLU A 77 -34.06 6.13 8.88
N LEU A 78 -33.29 6.10 9.97
CA LEU A 78 -33.85 6.07 11.32
C LEU A 78 -34.60 7.36 11.69
N ARG A 79 -34.28 8.50 11.06
CA ARG A 79 -35.01 9.77 11.25
C ARG A 79 -36.31 9.77 10.46
N GLU A 80 -36.32 9.21 9.25
CA GLU A 80 -37.53 9.07 8.44
C GLU A 80 -38.52 8.06 9.04
N LEU A 81 -38.02 6.99 9.66
CA LEU A 81 -38.83 5.96 10.31
C LEU A 81 -39.40 6.36 11.70
N ARG A 82 -39.07 7.56 12.21
CA ARG A 82 -39.70 8.12 13.41
C ARG A 82 -40.68 9.24 13.03
N PRO A 83 -41.93 8.91 12.66
CA PRO A 83 -42.99 9.90 12.65
C PRO A 83 -43.26 10.39 14.08
N LYS A 84 -43.66 11.67 14.18
CA LYS A 84 -44.12 12.32 15.42
C LYS A 84 -45.28 11.58 16.07
#